data_AF-A0A7C3NK58-F1
#
_entry.id   AF-A0A7C3NK58-F1
#
_cell.length_a   1.000
_cell.length_b   1.000
_cell.length_c   1.000
_cell.angle_alpha   90.00
_cell.angle_beta   90.00
_cell.angle_gamma   90.00
#
_symmetry.space_group_name_H-M   'P 1'
#
loop_
_entity.id
_entity.type
_entity.pdbx_description
1 polymer ?
#
loop_
_entity_poly.entity_id
_entity_poly.type
_entity_poly.pdbx_seq_one_letter_code
_entity_poly.pdbx_strand_id
1 'polypeptide(L)' 'MKARRKRKDPEIVMRGGKPAAVILGIEEYRELLERAEDAEDLKTLRKMRKRPLKFRKLEDFLKDSTRFH' A
#
# COMPACT_ATOMS: atom_id res chain seq x y z
N MET A 1 3.60 11.23 12.25
CA MET A 1 2.22 10.86 11.88
C MET A 1 1.64 12.00 11.05
N LYS A 2 1.43 11.82 9.73
CA LYS A 2 0.77 12.85 8.92
C LYS A 2 -0.65 13.04 9.46
N ALA A 3 -1.03 14.28 9.77
CA ALA A 3 -2.34 14.60 10.29
C ALA A 3 -3.42 14.05 9.35
N ARG A 4 -4.40 13.31 9.90
CA ARG A 4 -5.59 12.89 9.16
C ARG A 4 -6.30 14.16 8.69
N ARG A 5 -6.15 14.53 7.41
CA ARG A 5 -7.01 15.54 6.78
C ARG A 5 -8.46 15.08 6.98
N LYS A 6 -9.34 16.01 7.37
CA LYS A 6 -10.80 15.76 7.35
C LYS A 6 -11.14 15.25 5.95
N ARG A 7 -11.48 13.96 5.85
CA ARG A 7 -11.97 13.37 4.61
C ARG A 7 -13.30 14.04 4.32
N LYS A 8 -13.43 14.62 3.14
CA LYS A 8 -14.73 15.09 2.66
C LYS A 8 -15.56 13.84 2.36
N ASP A 9 -16.87 13.92 2.56
CA ASP A 9 -17.74 12.83 2.13
C ASP A 9 -17.57 12.65 0.61
N PRO A 10 -17.35 11.41 0.14
CA PRO A 10 -17.12 11.16 -1.27
C PRO A 10 -18.40 11.39 -2.07
N GLU A 11 -18.28 12.03 -3.24
CA GLU A 11 -19.42 12.28 -4.12
C GLU A 11 -19.71 11.05 -4.98
N ILE A 12 -20.99 10.72 -5.17
CA ILE A 12 -21.42 9.52 -5.92
C ILE A 12 -22.04 9.94 -7.25
N VAL A 13 -21.58 9.33 -8.34
CA VAL A 13 -22.15 9.50 -9.68
C VAL A 13 -23.28 8.49 -9.89
N MET A 14 -24.48 8.99 -10.20
CA MET A 14 -25.66 8.18 -10.47
C MET A 14 -25.86 7.96 -11.98
N ARG A 15 -26.24 6.76 -12.40
CA ARG A 15 -26.62 6.41 -13.78
C ARG A 15 -27.91 5.60 -13.77
N GLY A 16 -28.98 6.12 -14.38
CA GLY A 16 -30.29 5.47 -14.38
C GLY A 16 -30.87 5.27 -12.98
N GLY A 17 -30.64 6.22 -12.07
CA GLY A 17 -31.09 6.15 -10.67
C GLY A 17 -30.28 5.19 -9.79
N LYS A 18 -29.20 4.58 -10.30
CA LYS A 18 -28.32 3.67 -9.55
C LYS A 18 -26.91 4.25 -9.39
N PRO A 19 -26.23 4.02 -8.26
CA PRO A 19 -24.84 4.44 -8.09
C PRO A 19 -23.94 3.68 -9.06
N ALA A 20 -23.10 4.40 -9.80
CA ALA A 20 -22.25 3.85 -10.84
C ALA A 20 -20.76 4.16 -10.64
N ALA A 21 -20.42 5.28 -10.00
CA ALA A 21 -19.04 5.64 -9.68
C ALA A 21 -18.97 6.55 -8.45
N VAL A 22 -17.75 6.80 -7.97
CA VAL A 22 -17.45 7.73 -6.88
C VAL A 22 -16.36 8.69 -7.35
N ILE A 23 -16.50 9.96 -7.01
CA ILE A 23 -15.48 10.99 -7.26
C ILE A 23 -14.61 11.09 -6.01
N LEU A 24 -13.31 10.90 -6.20
CA LEU A 24 -12.31 10.98 -5.15
C LEU A 24 -11.25 12.01 -5.53
N GLY A 25 -10.71 12.69 -4.52
CA GLY A 25 -9.49 13.48 -4.70
C GLY A 25 -8.32 12.56 -5.06
N ILE A 26 -7.42 13.02 -5.94
CA ILE A 26 -6.30 12.20 -6.42
C ILE A 26 -5.42 11.66 -5.28
N GLU A 27 -5.20 12.47 -4.24
CA GLU A 27 -4.42 12.05 -3.07
C GLU A 27 -5.13 11.01 -2.20
N GLU A 28 -6.47 11.07 -2.12
CA GLU A 28 -7.25 10.04 -1.43
C GLU A 28 -7.24 8.73 -2.22
N TYR A 29 -7.38 8.79 -3.54
CA TYR A 29 -7.24 7.60 -4.39
C TYR A 29 -5.86 6.95 -4.24
N ARG A 30 -4.78 7.74 -4.23
CA ARG A 30 -3.41 7.25 -4.00
C ARG A 30 -3.25 6.60 -2.62
N GLU A 31 -3.79 7.21 -1.57
CA GLU A 31 -3.78 6.62 -0.23
C GLU A 31 -4.54 5.28 -0.19
N LEU A 32 -5.64 5.15 -0.91
CA LEU A 32 -6.38 3.88 -1.01
C LEU A 32 -5.57 2.79 -1.71
N LEU A 33 -4.82 3.14 -2.76
CA LEU A 33 -3.92 2.20 -3.43
C LEU A 33 -2.79 1.74 -2.50
N GLU A 34 -2.11 2.67 -1.83
CA GLU A 34 -1.04 2.35 -0.87
C GLU A 34 -1.55 1.39 0.23
N ARG A 35 -2.74 1.64 0.76
CA ARG A 35 -3.35 0.76 1.77
C ARG A 35 -3.73 -0.63 1.25
N ALA A 36 -4.10 -0.73 -0.03
CA ALA A 36 -4.39 -2.01 -0.65
C ALA A 36 -3.10 -2.84 -0.77
N GLU A 37 -2.00 -2.21 -1.20
CA GLU A 37 -0.66 -2.82 -1.26
C GLU A 37 -0.16 -3.22 0.14
N ASP A 38 -0.28 -2.33 1.14
CA ASP A 38 0.08 -2.62 2.54
C ASP A 38 -0.63 -3.88 3.07
N ALA A 39 -1.89 -4.08 2.70
CA ALA A 39 -2.66 -5.25 3.13
C ALA A 39 -2.11 -6.56 2.52
N GLU A 40 -1.64 -6.52 1.28
CA GLU A 40 -0.99 -7.65 0.63
C GLU A 40 0.39 -7.92 1.22
N ASP A 41 1.18 -6.88 1.47
CA ASP A 41 2.49 -6.98 2.11
C ASP A 41 2.39 -7.60 3.51
N LEU A 42 1.41 -7.16 4.30
CA LEU A 42 1.13 -7.75 5.61
C LEU A 42 0.79 -9.24 5.52
N LYS A 43 0.03 -9.66 4.49
CA LYS A 43 -0.27 -11.08 4.25
C LYS A 43 0.99 -11.85 3.90
N THR A 44 1.89 -11.27 3.10
CA THR A 44 3.19 -11.86 2.76
C THR A 44 4.08 -12.01 4.00
N LEU A 45 4.22 -10.96 4.82
CA LEU A 45 4.97 -11.00 6.08
C LEU A 45 4.43 -12.06 7.04
N ARG A 46 3.09 -12.19 7.15
CA ARG A 46 2.45 -13.23 7.96
C ARG A 46 2.79 -14.64 7.45
N LYS A 47 2.85 -14.84 6.13
CA LYS A 47 3.27 -16.13 5.55
C LYS A 47 4.73 -16.42 5.84
N MET A 48 5.62 -15.44 5.69
CA MET A 48 7.05 -15.55 5.97
C MET A 48 7.31 -15.93 7.42
N ARG A 49 6.58 -15.32 8.36
CA ARG A 49 6.66 -15.63 9.80
C ARG A 49 6.29 -17.06 10.18
N LYS A 50 5.68 -17.85 9.30
CA LYS A 50 5.35 -19.26 9.57
C LYS A 50 6.57 -20.20 9.56
N ARG A 51 7.74 -19.73 9.12
CA ARG A 51 8.99 -20.50 9.06
C ARG A 51 10.13 -19.69 9.68
N PRO A 52 11.18 -20.32 10.22
CA PRO A 52 12.36 -19.60 10.68
C PRO A 52 12.95 -18.74 9.55
N LEU A 53 13.14 -17.45 9.82
CA LEU A 53 13.70 -16.51 8.87
C LEU A 53 15.22 -16.41 9.05
N LYS A 54 15.93 -16.25 7.93
CA LYS A 54 17.35 -15.92 7.94
C LYS A 54 17.51 -14.43 7.64
N PHE A 55 18.25 -13.74 8.49
CA PHE A 55 18.56 -12.33 8.32
C PHE A 55 20.04 -12.17 8.01
N ARG A 56 20.38 -11.15 7.23
CA ARG A 56 21.77 -10.73 6.98
C ARG A 56 21.88 -9.24 7.26
N LYS A 57 23.09 -8.78 7.59
CA LYS A 57 23.33 -7.33 7.75
C LYS A 57 23.12 -6.63 6.41
N LEU A 58 22.63 -5.39 6.47
CA LEU A 58 22.43 -4.57 5.28
C LEU A 58 23.76 -4.36 4.53
N GLU A 59 24.85 -4.10 5.26
CA GLU A 59 26.20 -3.97 4.70
C GLU A 59 26.61 -5.20 3.87
N ASP A 60 26.31 -6.40 4.37
CA ASP A 60 26.64 -7.63 3.67
C ASP A 60 25.79 -7.80 2.42
N PHE A 61 24.51 -7.41 2.45
CA PHE A 61 23.64 -7.41 1.27
C PHE A 61 24.14 -6.43 0.20
N LEU A 62 24.54 -5.22 0.60
CA LEU A 62 24.97 -4.19 -0.32
C LEU A 62 26.24 -4.59 -1.07
N LYS A 63 27.20 -5.26 -0.42
CA LYS A 63 28.43 -5.78 -1.07
C LYS A 63 28.15 -6.70 -2.26
N ASP A 64 27.06 -7.47 -2.22
CA ASP A 64 26.67 -8.35 -3.34
C ASP A 64 26.00 -7.56 -4.47
N SER A 65 25.29 -6.49 -4.15
CA SER A 65 24.55 -5.67 -5.12
C SER A 65 25.45 -4.75 -5.96
N THR A 66 26.56 -4.28 -5.40
CA THR A 66 27.56 -3.47 -6.12
C THR A 66 28.38 -4.29 -7.12
N ARG A 67 28.23 -5.62 -7.13
CA ARG A 67 28.94 -6.53 -8.03
C ARG A 67 28.24 -6.70 -9.38
N PHE A 68 27.06 -6.12 -9.54
CA PHE A 68 26.24 -6.18 -10.76
C PHE A 68 26.12 -4.82 -11.47
N HIS A 69 27.08 -3.90 -11.28
CA HIS A 69 27.24 -2.68 -12.07
C HIS A 69 28.67 -2.62 -12.61
#